data_AF-A0A832KPE4-F1
#
_entry.id   AF-A0A832KPE4-F1
#
_cell.length_a   1.000
_cell.length_b   1.000
_cell.length_c   1.000
_cell.angle_alpha   90.00
_cell.angle_beta   90.00
_cell.angle_gamma   90.00
#
_symmetry.space_group_name_H-M   'P 1'
#
loop_
_entity.id
_entity.type
_entity.pdbx_description
1 polymer ?
#
loop_
_entity_poly.entity_id
_entity_poly.type
_entity_poly.pdbx_seq_one_letter_code
_entity_poly.pdbx_strand_id
1 'polypeptide(L)'
;MEKMLFRGVVTSIQPRIRVLRSFDRDSPSYLGYALTLLDATSGRTYSIGIGVGSQQKHQFRVGMTISGSCIAVLEPHLESVDYYRASKLKRLSESPEDRTSPPWRIAPPPISVYRSLSPRRLSEKAYEKACLSCIWGCRMAVEIITEEGPEEQRYRMETFCYGPATCKLYVKGIDMLDE
;
A
#
# COMPACT_ATOMS: atom_id res chain seq x y z
N MET A 1 -20.64 -12.87 1.93
CA MET A 1 -19.17 -12.83 1.89
C MET A 1 -18.63 -13.32 3.23
N GLU A 2 -17.76 -14.32 3.18
CA GLU A 2 -17.14 -14.91 4.36
C GLU A 2 -16.07 -13.99 4.94
N LYS A 3 -16.02 -13.90 6.28
CA LYS A 3 -14.99 -13.12 6.98
C LYS A 3 -13.84 -14.03 7.39
N MET A 4 -12.64 -13.71 6.94
CA MET A 4 -11.41 -14.32 7.41
C MET A 4 -10.98 -13.66 8.73
N LEU A 5 -10.69 -14.45 9.75
CA LEU A 5 -9.98 -13.98 10.94
C LEU A 5 -8.48 -13.98 10.66
N PHE A 6 -7.77 -12.98 11.16
CA PHE A 6 -6.34 -12.88 10.96
C PHE A 6 -5.59 -12.52 12.24
N ARG A 7 -4.36 -13.01 12.33
CA ARG A 7 -3.37 -12.62 13.33
C ARG A 7 -1.97 -12.72 12.73
N GLY A 8 -1.22 -11.63 12.76
CA GLY A 8 0.10 -11.61 12.14
C GLY A 8 0.93 -10.41 12.54
N VAL A 9 2.19 -10.43 12.13
CA VAL A 9 3.15 -9.34 12.31
C VAL A 9 3.08 -8.41 11.10
N VAL A 10 2.92 -7.12 11.32
CA VAL A 10 2.96 -6.12 10.25
C VAL A 10 4.37 -6.06 9.67
N THR A 11 4.57 -6.42 8.42
CA THR A 11 5.87 -6.32 7.73
C THR A 11 5.97 -5.08 6.84
N SER A 12 4.82 -4.49 6.49
CA SER A 12 4.72 -3.26 5.72
C SER A 12 3.46 -2.48 6.10
N ILE A 13 3.55 -1.14 6.05
CA ILE A 13 2.40 -0.25 6.05
C ILE A 13 2.65 0.91 5.08
N GLN A 14 1.85 0.99 4.03
CA GLN A 14 2.00 1.92 2.92
C GLN A 14 0.68 2.62 2.60
N PRO A 15 0.66 3.77 1.93
CA PRO A 15 -0.59 4.38 1.48
C PRO A 15 -1.28 3.45 0.48
N ARG A 16 -2.59 3.25 0.66
CA ARG A 16 -3.44 2.50 -0.27
C ARG A 16 -4.12 3.49 -1.20
N ILE A 17 -3.68 3.50 -2.45
CA ILE A 17 -4.11 4.45 -3.47
C ILE A 17 -4.48 3.68 -4.72
N ARG A 18 -5.62 4.04 -5.31
CA ARG A 18 -6.04 3.61 -6.64
C ARG A 18 -5.97 4.79 -7.58
N VAL A 19 -5.44 4.62 -8.78
CA VAL A 19 -5.34 5.69 -9.77
C VAL A 19 -6.24 5.36 -10.94
N LEU A 20 -7.11 6.30 -11.31
CA LEU A 20 -7.75 6.30 -12.62
C LEU A 20 -6.94 7.19 -13.54
N ARG A 21 -6.40 6.63 -14.62
CA ARG A 21 -5.68 7.34 -15.67
C ARG A 21 -6.57 7.40 -16.90
N SER A 22 -6.85 8.61 -17.37
CA SER A 22 -7.64 8.85 -18.57
C SER A 22 -6.97 9.97 -19.35
N PHE A 23 -6.52 9.65 -20.57
CA PHE A 23 -5.73 10.57 -21.39
C PHE A 23 -4.55 11.15 -20.57
N ASP A 24 -4.39 12.48 -20.56
CA ASP A 24 -3.33 13.19 -19.84
C ASP A 24 -3.61 13.42 -18.34
N ARG A 25 -4.62 12.76 -17.76
CA ARG A 25 -5.04 13.03 -16.38
C ARG A 25 -4.98 11.79 -15.50
N ASP A 26 -4.24 11.93 -14.40
CA ASP A 26 -4.24 10.99 -13.29
C ASP A 26 -5.17 11.47 -12.16
N SER A 27 -6.11 10.62 -11.78
CA SER A 27 -7.09 10.85 -10.71
C SER A 27 -6.88 9.87 -9.55
N PRO A 28 -6.00 10.19 -8.57
CA PRO A 28 -5.72 9.32 -7.43
C PRO A 28 -6.83 9.36 -6.38
N SER A 29 -7.30 8.17 -6.02
CA SER A 29 -8.21 7.90 -4.91
C SER A 29 -7.44 7.38 -3.69
N TYR A 30 -7.42 8.14 -2.61
CA TYR A 30 -6.71 7.80 -1.37
C TYR A 30 -7.63 7.01 -0.43
N LEU A 31 -7.47 5.69 -0.39
CA LEU A 31 -8.39 4.77 0.28
C LEU A 31 -8.01 4.47 1.75
N GLY A 32 -6.79 4.80 2.16
CA GLY A 32 -6.26 4.53 3.50
C GLY A 32 -4.86 3.93 3.44
N TYR A 33 -4.66 2.79 4.09
CA TYR A 33 -3.36 2.13 4.19
C TYR A 33 -3.44 0.65 3.82
N ALA A 34 -2.39 0.15 3.17
CA ALA A 34 -2.17 -1.24 2.85
C ALA A 34 -1.17 -1.81 3.86
N LEU A 35 -1.59 -2.81 4.63
CA LEU A 35 -0.73 -3.52 5.57
C LEU A 35 -0.35 -4.85 4.94
N THR A 36 0.94 -5.20 4.92
CA THR A 36 1.36 -6.58 4.68
C THR A 36 1.56 -7.25 6.03
N LEU A 37 0.96 -8.42 6.22
CA LEU A 37 1.10 -9.24 7.42
C LEU A 37 1.87 -10.50 7.09
N LEU A 38 2.77 -10.89 7.99
CA LEU A 38 3.26 -12.26 8.10
C LEU A 38 2.35 -13.00 9.08
N ASP A 39 1.60 -13.98 8.57
CA ASP A 39 0.70 -14.80 9.37
C ASP A 39 1.47 -15.60 10.42
N ALA A 40 1.00 -15.53 11.67
CA ALA A 40 1.72 -16.14 12.79
C ALA A 40 1.66 -17.69 12.79
N THR A 41 0.69 -18.28 12.09
CA THR A 41 0.45 -19.74 12.11
C THR A 41 0.99 -20.41 10.85
N SER A 42 0.70 -19.83 9.69
CA SER A 42 1.04 -20.40 8.38
C SER A 42 2.38 -19.91 7.82
N GLY A 43 2.93 -18.81 8.37
CA GLY A 43 4.13 -18.17 7.83
C GLY A 43 3.96 -17.54 6.45
N ARG A 44 2.72 -17.48 5.93
CA ARG A 44 2.41 -16.86 4.64
C ARG A 44 2.25 -15.35 4.81
N THR A 45 2.59 -14.62 3.76
CA THR A 45 2.32 -13.17 3.70
C THR A 45 1.07 -12.89 2.89
N TYR A 46 0.24 -11.98 3.39
CA TYR A 46 -0.88 -11.40 2.65
C TYR A 46 -1.08 -9.95 3.07
N SER A 47 -1.89 -9.24 2.31
CA SER A 47 -2.10 -7.80 2.47
C SER A 47 -3.54 -7.46 2.83
N ILE A 48 -3.71 -6.47 3.70
CA ILE A 48 -5.00 -6.00 4.20
C ILE A 48 -5.11 -4.49 4.03
N GLY A 49 -6.15 -4.03 3.35
CA GLY A 49 -6.55 -2.63 3.30
C GLY A 49 -7.29 -2.20 4.57
N ILE A 50 -6.82 -1.12 5.21
CA ILE A 50 -7.48 -0.45 6.32
C ILE A 50 -7.81 1.01 5.97
N GLY A 51 -8.89 1.53 6.55
CA GLY A 51 -9.28 2.93 6.39
C GLY A 51 -8.44 3.89 7.24
N VAL A 52 -8.55 5.19 6.92
CA VAL A 52 -7.85 6.28 7.62
C VAL A 52 -8.15 6.30 9.12
N GLY A 53 -9.43 6.18 9.49
CA GLY A 53 -9.85 6.18 10.91
C GLY A 53 -9.29 4.99 11.71
N SER A 54 -9.18 3.82 11.08
CA SER A 54 -8.55 2.65 11.71
C SER A 54 -7.08 2.91 12.01
N GLN A 55 -6.34 3.49 11.06
CA GLN A 55 -4.93 3.81 11.29
C GLN A 55 -4.75 4.94 12.31
N GLN A 56 -5.61 5.96 12.31
CA GLN A 56 -5.57 7.01 13.33
C GLN A 56 -5.80 6.46 14.74
N LYS A 57 -6.78 5.56 14.89
CA LYS A 57 -7.12 4.95 16.18
C LYS A 57 -6.04 4.02 16.70
N HIS A 58 -5.51 3.16 15.84
CA HIS A 58 -4.63 2.08 16.26
C HIS A 58 -3.13 2.39 16.10
N GLN A 59 -2.79 3.32 15.21
CA GLN A 59 -1.41 3.72 14.91
C GLN A 59 -0.51 2.52 14.61
N PHE A 60 -0.97 1.62 13.72
CA PHE A 60 -0.20 0.43 13.39
C PHE A 60 1.16 0.78 12.79
N ARG A 61 2.16 -0.04 13.11
CA ARG A 61 3.55 0.10 12.66
C ARG A 61 4.12 -1.24 12.24
N VAL A 62 5.11 -1.22 11.36
CA VAL A 62 5.90 -2.40 11.00
C VAL A 62 6.52 -2.98 12.27
N GLY A 63 6.41 -4.29 12.47
CA GLY A 63 6.87 -5.07 13.63
C GLY A 63 5.79 -5.32 14.69
N MET A 64 4.64 -4.62 14.63
CA MET A 64 3.53 -4.91 15.55
C MET A 64 2.86 -6.24 15.22
N THR A 65 2.48 -6.98 16.25
CA THR A 65 1.51 -8.08 16.11
C THR A 65 0.10 -7.53 16.24
N ILE A 66 -0.75 -7.82 15.25
CA ILE A 66 -2.14 -7.35 15.21
C ILE A 66 -3.09 -8.49 14.94
N SER A 67 -4.37 -8.27 15.23
CA SER A 67 -5.45 -9.20 14.83
C SER A 67 -6.70 -8.46 14.40
N GLY A 68 -7.59 -9.18 13.72
CA GLY A 68 -8.87 -8.66 13.29
C GLY A 68 -9.62 -9.64 12.39
N SER A 69 -10.52 -9.08 11.60
CA SER A 69 -11.26 -9.79 10.56
C SER A 69 -11.31 -8.98 9.28
N CYS A 70 -11.29 -9.63 8.12
CA CYS A 70 -11.34 -9.00 6.81
C CYS A 70 -12.11 -9.87 5.82
N ILE A 71 -12.31 -9.37 4.60
CA ILE A 71 -12.97 -10.07 3.51
C ILE A 71 -12.02 -10.04 2.31
N ALA A 72 -12.01 -11.08 1.47
CA ALA A 72 -11.25 -11.07 0.23
C ALA A 72 -11.74 -9.94 -0.68
N VAL A 73 -10.81 -9.30 -1.39
CA VAL A 73 -11.16 -8.35 -2.44
C VAL A 73 -11.94 -9.07 -3.56
N LEU A 74 -13.02 -8.44 -4.04
CA LEU A 74 -13.87 -8.99 -5.11
C LEU A 74 -13.25 -8.82 -6.50
N GLU A 75 -12.59 -7.69 -6.74
CA GLU A 75 -11.98 -7.33 -8.02
C GLU A 75 -10.49 -7.04 -7.81
N PRO A 76 -9.63 -8.07 -7.84
CA PRO A 76 -8.21 -7.94 -7.50
C PRO A 76 -7.45 -6.93 -8.37
N HIS A 77 -7.91 -6.66 -9.59
CA HIS A 77 -7.29 -5.68 -10.47
C HIS A 77 -7.54 -4.22 -10.03
N LEU A 78 -8.58 -3.96 -9.21
CA LEU A 78 -8.89 -2.61 -8.69
C LEU A 78 -8.22 -2.30 -7.35
N GLU A 79 -7.50 -3.25 -6.76
CA GLU A 79 -7.02 -3.15 -5.39
C GLU A 79 -5.60 -3.67 -5.26
N SER A 80 -4.75 -2.93 -4.55
CA SER A 80 -3.37 -3.35 -4.30
C SER A 80 -3.22 -4.26 -3.07
N VAL A 81 -4.34 -4.82 -2.57
CA VAL A 81 -4.38 -5.66 -1.38
C VAL A 81 -5.23 -6.91 -1.60
N ASP A 82 -4.89 -8.00 -0.90
CA ASP A 82 -5.60 -9.29 -0.99
C ASP A 82 -6.95 -9.25 -0.27
N TYR A 83 -6.99 -8.53 0.87
CA TYR A 83 -8.17 -8.42 1.72
C TYR A 83 -8.48 -6.95 2.05
N TYR A 84 -9.76 -6.67 2.29
CA TYR A 84 -10.26 -5.34 2.65
C TYR A 84 -11.37 -5.42 3.71
N ARG A 85 -12.05 -4.29 3.96
CA ARG A 85 -13.15 -4.18 4.94
C ARG A 85 -12.76 -4.71 6.32
N ALA A 86 -11.53 -4.39 6.73
CA ALA A 86 -10.96 -4.82 7.99
C ALA A 86 -11.76 -4.29 9.18
N SER A 87 -12.08 -5.15 10.15
CA SER A 87 -12.89 -4.82 11.32
C SER A 87 -12.43 -5.61 12.55
N LYS A 88 -12.87 -5.19 13.75
CA LYS A 88 -12.44 -5.75 15.05
C LYS A 88 -10.92 -5.73 15.24
N LEU A 89 -10.27 -4.69 14.72
CA LEU A 89 -8.83 -4.52 14.73
C LEU A 89 -8.29 -4.34 16.16
N LYS A 90 -7.22 -5.04 16.49
CA LYS A 90 -6.56 -4.99 17.80
C LYS A 90 -5.04 -4.97 17.65
N ARG A 91 -4.37 -4.22 18.52
CA ARG A 91 -2.93 -4.35 18.77
C ARG A 91 -2.72 -5.45 19.81
N LEU A 92 -1.80 -6.36 19.55
CA LEU A 92 -1.45 -7.45 20.45
C LEU A 92 -0.03 -7.30 21.02
N SER A 93 0.76 -6.36 20.50
CA SER A 93 2.09 -6.02 21.00
C SER A 93 2.25 -4.50 21.10
N GLU A 94 3.31 -4.08 21.78
CA GLU A 94 3.74 -2.69 21.80
C GLU A 94 4.34 -2.25 20.46
N SER A 95 4.56 -0.95 20.34
CA SER A 95 5.24 -0.35 19.19
C SER A 95 6.72 -0.73 19.20
N PRO A 96 7.26 -1.24 18.09
CA PRO A 96 8.70 -1.43 17.95
C PRO A 96 9.41 -0.08 17.77
N GLU A 97 10.74 -0.11 17.87
CA GLU A 97 11.59 1.04 17.63
C GLU A 97 11.49 1.55 16.19
N ASP A 98 11.51 2.87 16.06
CA ASP A 98 11.43 3.55 14.78
C ASP A 98 12.77 3.48 14.04
N ARG A 99 12.72 3.09 12.76
CA ARG A 99 13.86 3.21 11.85
C ARG A 99 13.73 4.51 11.06
N THR A 100 14.51 5.51 11.45
CA THR A 100 14.48 6.87 10.86
C THR A 100 15.36 7.03 9.62
N SER A 101 16.04 5.95 9.19
CA SER A 101 16.81 5.87 7.94
C SER A 101 16.14 4.96 6.92
N PRO A 102 16.40 5.11 5.61
CA PRO A 102 15.86 4.23 4.58
C PRO A 102 16.19 2.73 4.83
N PRO A 103 15.25 1.80 4.57
CA PRO A 103 13.82 2.05 4.40
C PRO A 103 13.19 2.51 5.73
N TRP A 104 12.46 3.63 5.68
CA TRP A 104 11.84 4.22 6.86
C TRP A 104 10.74 3.31 7.41
N ARG A 105 10.89 2.90 8.67
CA ARG A 105 9.91 2.12 9.43
C ARG A 105 9.54 2.90 10.66
N ILE A 106 8.74 3.93 10.44
CA ILE A 106 8.17 4.79 11.47
C ILE A 106 6.64 4.70 11.39
N ALA A 107 5.91 5.41 12.24
CA ALA A 107 4.47 5.59 12.02
C ALA A 107 4.23 6.24 10.65
N PRO A 108 3.39 5.66 9.76
CA PRO A 108 3.09 6.31 8.50
C PRO A 108 2.34 7.63 8.79
N PRO A 109 2.67 8.72 8.05
CA PRO A 109 1.99 9.99 8.23
C PRO A 109 0.52 9.90 7.80
N PRO A 110 -0.32 10.89 8.16
CA PRO A 110 -1.69 10.99 7.67
C PRO A 110 -1.76 10.94 6.14
N ILE A 111 -2.84 10.37 5.60
CA ILE A 111 -3.02 10.20 4.15
C ILE A 111 -2.93 11.52 3.36
N SER A 112 -3.27 12.64 4.00
CA SER A 112 -3.16 14.00 3.43
C SER A 112 -1.71 14.39 3.13
N VAL A 113 -0.74 13.89 3.90
CA VAL A 113 0.68 14.13 3.63
C VAL A 113 1.08 13.48 2.31
N TYR A 114 0.71 12.22 2.08
CA TYR A 114 0.94 11.57 0.78
C TYR A 114 0.27 12.32 -0.36
N ARG A 115 -0.95 12.84 -0.15
CA ARG A 115 -1.67 13.65 -1.15
C ARG A 115 -0.96 14.97 -1.48
N SER A 116 -0.29 15.59 -0.51
CA SER A 116 0.47 16.83 -0.71
C SER A 116 1.81 16.62 -1.42
N LEU A 117 2.27 15.37 -1.51
CA LEU A 117 3.54 15.02 -2.12
C LEU A 117 3.32 14.50 -3.54
N SER A 118 4.17 14.89 -4.47
CA SER A 118 4.17 14.32 -5.82
C SER A 118 4.79 12.92 -5.79
N PRO A 119 4.06 11.86 -6.19
CA PRO A 119 4.64 10.54 -6.29
C PRO A 119 5.71 10.51 -7.38
N ARG A 120 6.81 9.79 -7.13
CA ARG A 120 7.83 9.51 -8.14
C ARG A 120 7.76 8.05 -8.55
N ARG A 121 7.86 7.77 -9.85
CA ARG A 121 7.97 6.41 -10.37
C ARG A 121 9.10 5.64 -9.70
N LEU A 122 8.80 4.45 -9.18
CA LEU A 122 9.75 3.55 -8.54
C LEU A 122 9.92 2.30 -9.41
N SER A 123 11.15 1.81 -9.51
CA SER A 123 11.42 0.50 -10.13
C SER A 123 10.80 -0.61 -9.28
N GLU A 124 10.06 -1.53 -9.90
CA GLU A 124 9.46 -2.69 -9.21
C GLU A 124 10.52 -3.52 -8.48
N LYS A 125 11.69 -3.74 -9.10
CA LYS A 125 12.82 -4.42 -8.47
C LYS A 125 13.33 -3.72 -7.21
N ALA A 126 13.39 -2.38 -7.23
CA ALA A 126 13.78 -1.60 -6.05
C ALA A 126 12.67 -1.62 -4.97
N TYR A 127 11.42 -1.58 -5.41
CA TYR A 127 10.27 -1.72 -4.53
C TYR A 127 10.32 -3.04 -3.75
N GLU A 128 10.41 -4.18 -4.44
CA GLU A 128 10.46 -5.50 -3.84
C GLU A 128 11.68 -5.69 -2.94
N LYS A 129 12.87 -5.28 -3.41
CA LYS A 129 14.13 -5.48 -2.68
C LYS A 129 14.24 -4.63 -1.41
N ALA A 130 13.73 -3.39 -1.44
CA ALA A 130 14.07 -2.41 -0.40
C ALA A 130 12.88 -1.58 0.10
N CYS A 131 11.96 -1.17 -0.78
CA CYS A 131 10.90 -0.24 -0.39
C CYS A 131 9.61 -0.91 0.10
N LEU A 132 9.46 -2.23 -0.02
CA LEU A 132 8.28 -2.97 0.44
C LEU A 132 7.97 -2.69 1.92
N SER A 133 8.99 -2.62 2.77
CA SER A 133 8.83 -2.31 4.21
C SER A 133 8.85 -0.82 4.55
N CYS A 134 9.05 0.06 3.55
CA CYS A 134 9.18 1.50 3.74
C CYS A 134 7.82 2.19 3.73
N ILE A 135 7.56 3.11 4.68
CA ILE A 135 6.32 3.90 4.72
C ILE A 135 6.09 4.78 3.50
N TRP A 136 7.14 5.05 2.72
CA TRP A 136 7.09 5.89 1.52
C TRP A 136 6.97 5.10 0.22
N GLY A 137 7.14 3.77 0.27
CA GLY A 137 6.83 2.91 -0.88
C GLY A 137 5.32 2.82 -1.07
N CYS A 138 4.88 2.60 -2.29
CA CYS A 138 3.47 2.39 -2.58
C CYS A 138 3.32 1.52 -3.84
N ARG A 139 2.54 0.44 -3.75
CA ARG A 139 1.99 -0.27 -4.92
C ARG A 139 0.56 0.19 -5.13
N MET A 140 0.26 0.74 -6.30
CA MET A 140 -1.05 1.25 -6.66
C MET A 140 -1.70 0.37 -7.71
N ALA A 141 -2.99 0.14 -7.56
CA ALA A 141 -3.82 -0.35 -8.65
C ALA A 141 -4.12 0.82 -9.59
N VAL A 142 -3.80 0.67 -10.86
CA VAL A 142 -3.97 1.70 -11.88
C VAL A 142 -4.93 1.18 -12.95
N GLU A 143 -6.03 1.89 -13.08
CA GLU A 143 -7.05 1.71 -14.11
C GLU A 143 -6.77 2.72 -15.22
N ILE A 144 -6.67 2.25 -16.46
CA ILE A 144 -6.34 3.05 -17.63
C ILE A 144 -7.55 3.00 -18.57
N ILE A 145 -8.13 4.17 -18.83
CA ILE A 145 -9.13 4.37 -19.88
C ILE A 145 -8.38 4.69 -21.18
N THR A 146 -8.57 3.88 -22.21
CA THR A 146 -7.98 4.08 -23.54
C THR A 146 -8.82 5.01 -24.41
N GLU A 147 -8.29 5.40 -25.57
CA GLU A 147 -9.00 6.23 -26.55
C GLU A 147 -10.25 5.53 -27.11
N GLU A 148 -10.25 4.20 -27.14
CA GLU A 148 -11.40 3.37 -27.55
C GLU A 148 -12.60 3.48 -26.57
N GLY A 149 -12.40 4.12 -25.42
CA GLY A 149 -13.44 4.45 -24.45
C GLY A 149 -13.39 3.58 -23.19
N PRO A 150 -14.31 3.82 -22.24
CA PRO A 150 -14.30 3.15 -20.94
C PRO A 150 -14.66 1.65 -21.00
N GLU A 151 -15.01 1.09 -22.15
CA GLU A 151 -15.24 -0.36 -22.32
C GLU A 151 -13.92 -1.14 -22.48
N GLU A 152 -12.83 -0.51 -22.93
CA GLU A 152 -11.51 -1.12 -23.07
C GLU A 152 -10.55 -0.71 -21.94
N GLN A 153 -10.97 -0.94 -20.69
CA GLN A 153 -10.13 -0.66 -19.53
C GLN A 153 -8.93 -1.60 -19.45
N ARG A 154 -7.75 -1.03 -19.20
CA ARG A 154 -6.54 -1.79 -18.86
C ARG A 154 -6.20 -1.57 -17.39
N TYR A 155 -5.94 -2.67 -16.67
CA TYR A 155 -5.51 -2.61 -15.28
C TYR A 155 -4.07 -3.05 -15.15
N ARG A 156 -3.30 -2.34 -14.33
CA ARG A 156 -1.97 -2.79 -13.92
C ARG A 156 -1.61 -2.31 -12.54
N MET A 157 -0.67 -3.04 -11.93
CA MET A 157 -0.05 -2.61 -10.68
C MET A 157 1.19 -1.80 -11.01
N GLU A 158 1.33 -0.65 -10.37
CA GLU A 158 2.47 0.23 -10.55
C GLU A 158 3.08 0.60 -9.20
N THR A 159 4.40 0.85 -9.16
CA THR A 159 5.08 1.21 -7.91
C THR A 159 5.58 2.65 -7.93
N PHE A 160 5.46 3.30 -6.76
CA PHE A 160 5.78 4.70 -6.56
C PHE A 160 6.52 4.92 -5.24
N CYS A 161 7.21 6.06 -5.16
CA CYS A 161 7.88 6.55 -3.97
C CYS A 161 7.41 7.96 -3.62
N TYR A 162 6.93 8.13 -2.39
CA TYR A 162 6.58 9.41 -1.77
C TYR A 162 7.71 9.98 -0.90
N GLY A 163 8.85 9.27 -0.84
CA GLY A 163 9.95 9.60 0.04
C GLY A 163 10.79 10.76 -0.51
N PRO A 164 11.71 11.30 0.30
CA PRO A 164 12.54 12.43 -0.08
C PRO A 164 13.38 12.14 -1.33
N ALA A 165 13.63 13.18 -2.14
CA ALA A 165 14.41 13.08 -3.38
C ALA A 165 15.83 12.52 -3.15
N THR A 166 16.39 12.77 -1.97
CA THR A 166 17.74 12.35 -1.55
C THR A 166 17.83 10.88 -1.10
N CYS A 167 16.74 10.11 -1.14
CA CYS A 167 16.74 8.70 -0.73
C CYS A 167 17.70 7.85 -1.59
N LYS A 168 18.74 7.28 -0.98
CA LYS A 168 19.73 6.43 -1.66
C LYS A 168 19.19 5.07 -2.15
N LEU A 169 18.03 4.64 -1.66
CA LEU A 169 17.38 3.38 -2.09
C LEU A 169 16.45 3.59 -3.29
N TYR A 170 16.17 4.84 -3.66
CA TYR A 170 15.30 5.15 -4.79
C TYR A 170 15.99 4.80 -6.11
N VAL A 171 15.27 4.06 -6.95
CA VAL A 171 15.64 3.79 -8.34
C VAL A 171 14.43 4.16 -9.19
N LYS A 172 14.63 5.04 -10.17
CA LYS A 172 13.56 5.51 -11.06
C LYS A 172 12.94 4.32 -11.81
N GLY A 173 11.61 4.24 -11.82
CA GLY A 173 10.88 3.30 -12.67
C GLY A 173 10.80 3.80 -14.11
N ILE A 174 10.68 2.88 -15.06
CA ILE A 174 10.45 3.22 -16.48
C ILE A 174 8.95 3.48 -16.65
N ASP A 175 8.58 4.52 -17.39
CA ASP A 175 7.20 4.74 -17.79
C ASP A 175 6.92 3.84 -19.00
N MET A 176 6.07 2.82 -18.84
CA MET A 176 5.65 1.93 -19.94
C MET A 176 4.71 2.62 -20.96
N LEU A 177 4.90 3.92 -21.20
CA LEU A 177 4.38 4.62 -22.38
C LEU A 177 5.48 4.81 -23.44
N ASP A 178 6.73 4.41 -23.12
CA ASP A 178 7.90 4.46 -24.00
C ASP A 178 8.21 3.10 -24.68
N GLU A 179 7.27 2.14 -24.68
CA GLU A 179 7.32 0.87 -25.43
C GLU A 179 6.14 0.80 -26.42
#